data_AF-A0AAD4JIE2-F1
#
_entry.id   AF-A0AAD4JIE2-F1
#
_cell.length_a   1.000
_cell.length_b   1.000
_cell.length_c   1.000
_cell.angle_alpha   90.00
_cell.angle_beta   90.00
_cell.angle_gamma   90.00
#
_symmetry.space_group_name_H-M   'P 1'
#
loop_
_entity.id
_entity.type
_entity.pdbx_description
1 polymer ?
#
loop_
_entity_poly.entity_id
_entity_poly.type
_entity_poly.pdbx_seq_one_letter_code
_entity_poly.pdbx_strand_id
1 'polypeptide(L)'
;MDSYEFVFILHLMKFLLGVTHELSLSLQQKDQNVIQAMSLIDTVKCQLQNFREDGWEDILQQVGKFCELNGIAQIDMDANISRRGHKKLGAQTISNLHYYRVEIFYQVVDLII
;
A
#
# COMPACT_ATOMS: atom_id res chain seq x y z
N MET A 1 -10.48 -9.66 10.00
CA MET A 1 -9.31 -8.84 9.65
C MET A 1 -8.57 -8.60 10.95
N ASP A 2 -7.29 -8.94 11.00
CA ASP A 2 -6.51 -8.73 12.24
C ASP A 2 -6.21 -7.23 12.40
N SER A 3 -6.06 -6.74 13.64
CA SER A 3 -5.89 -5.31 13.90
C SER A 3 -4.67 -4.71 13.20
N TYR A 4 -3.56 -5.45 13.12
CA TYR A 4 -2.37 -5.03 12.38
C TYR A 4 -2.65 -4.90 10.88
N GLU A 5 -3.32 -5.89 10.29
CA GLU A 5 -3.69 -5.91 8.87
C GLU A 5 -4.53 -4.67 8.49
N PHE A 6 -5.48 -4.31 9.36
CA PHE A 6 -6.28 -3.11 9.22
C PHE A 6 -5.44 -1.83 9.26
N VAL A 7 -4.53 -1.70 10.23
CA VAL A 7 -3.65 -0.52 10.33
C VAL A 7 -2.73 -0.40 9.12
N PHE A 8 -2.20 -1.53 8.63
CA PHE A 8 -1.37 -1.57 7.44
C PHE A 8 -2.13 -1.06 6.22
N ILE A 9 -3.33 -1.62 5.96
CA ILE A 9 -4.17 -1.19 4.84
C ILE A 9 -4.59 0.27 5.00
N LEU A 10 -4.89 0.74 6.21
CA LEU A 10 -5.24 2.13 6.47
C LEU A 10 -4.12 3.09 6.05
N HIS A 11 -2.86 2.80 6.43
CA HIS A 11 -1.73 3.65 6.06
C HIS A 11 -1.45 3.59 4.55
N LEU A 12 -1.56 2.41 3.94
CA LEU A 12 -1.40 2.24 2.49
C LEU A 12 -2.45 3.05 1.72
N MET A 13 -3.72 2.88 2.09
CA MET A 13 -4.83 3.60 1.46
C MET A 13 -4.72 5.11 1.68
N LYS A 14 -4.26 5.56 2.85
CA LYS A 14 -4.05 6.99 3.12
C LYS A 14 -3.06 7.61 2.14
N PHE A 15 -1.94 6.94 1.86
CA PHE A 15 -0.96 7.42 0.89
C PHE A 15 -1.55 7.45 -0.53
N LEU A 16 -2.12 6.33 -0.98
CA LEU A 16 -2.64 6.18 -2.34
C LEU A 16 -3.81 7.12 -2.63
N LEU A 17 -4.73 7.27 -1.68
CA LEU A 17 -5.83 8.23 -1.80
C LEU A 17 -5.32 9.67 -1.79
N GLY A 18 -4.26 9.98 -1.04
CA GLY A 18 -3.64 11.30 -1.06
C GLY A 18 -3.15 11.67 -2.46
N VAL A 19 -2.32 10.80 -3.05
CA VAL A 19 -1.77 11.00 -4.41
C VAL A 19 -2.87 11.09 -5.47
N THR A 20 -3.82 10.16 -5.45
CA THR A 20 -4.92 10.14 -6.45
C THR A 20 -5.90 11.30 -6.27
N HIS A 21 -6.10 11.79 -5.05
CA HIS A 21 -6.91 12.97 -4.77
C HIS A 21 -6.26 14.24 -5.33
N GLU A 22 -4.96 14.44 -5.14
CA GLU A 22 -4.22 15.58 -5.71
C GLU A 22 -4.28 15.57 -7.25
N LEU A 23 -4.12 14.40 -7.87
CA LEU A 23 -4.32 14.23 -9.31
C LEU A 23 -5.75 14.60 -9.72
N SER A 24 -6.75 14.06 -9.02
CA SER A 24 -8.16 14.29 -9.33
C SER A 24 -8.53 15.77 -9.25
N LEU A 25 -8.09 16.47 -8.19
CA LEU A 25 -8.31 17.90 -8.05
C LEU A 25 -7.64 18.69 -9.17
N SER A 26 -6.42 18.32 -9.55
CA SER A 26 -5.70 18.98 -10.63
C SER A 26 -6.42 18.81 -11.96
N LEU A 27 -6.80 17.57 -12.31
CA LEU A 27 -7.50 17.25 -13.57
C LEU A 27 -8.90 17.86 -13.68
N GLN A 28 -9.56 18.12 -12.55
CA GLN A 28 -10.88 18.77 -12.52
C GLN A 28 -10.80 20.30 -12.76
N GLN A 29 -9.61 20.91 -12.75
CA GLN A 29 -9.45 22.33 -13.06
C GLN A 29 -9.75 22.58 -14.54
N LYS A 30 -10.70 23.48 -14.80
CA LYS A 30 -11.23 23.76 -16.16
C LYS A 30 -10.21 24.32 -17.15
N ASP A 31 -9.07 24.82 -16.65
CA ASP A 31 -8.08 25.53 -17.45
C ASP A 31 -6.87 24.67 -17.85
N GLN A 32 -6.86 23.37 -17.54
CA GLN A 32 -5.76 22.49 -17.94
C GLN A 32 -5.84 22.15 -19.43
N ASN A 33 -4.76 22.45 -20.15
CA ASN A 33 -4.58 21.91 -21.50
C ASN A 33 -4.03 20.48 -21.45
N VAL A 34 -4.15 19.76 -22.56
CA VAL A 34 -3.76 18.34 -22.67
C VAL A 34 -2.30 18.10 -22.27
N ILE A 35 -1.39 19.02 -22.60
CA ILE A 35 0.04 18.88 -22.28
C ILE A 35 0.25 18.94 -20.76
N GLN A 36 -0.43 19.86 -20.07
CA GLN A 36 -0.35 19.98 -18.62
C GLN A 36 -0.93 18.74 -17.91
N ALA A 37 -2.06 18.22 -18.40
CA ALA A 37 -2.65 16.99 -17.86
C ALA A 37 -1.72 15.78 -18.03
N MET A 38 -1.07 15.62 -19.18
CA MET A 38 -0.09 14.54 -19.41
C MET A 38 1.10 14.66 -18.45
N SER A 39 1.65 15.86 -18.26
CA SER A 39 2.76 16.09 -17.32
C SER A 39 2.38 15.74 -15.88
N LEU A 40 1.14 15.97 -15.47
CA LEU A 40 0.65 15.60 -14.13
C LEU A 40 0.51 14.10 -13.96
N ILE A 41 -0.02 13.41 -14.97
CA ILE A 41 -0.12 11.94 -14.98
C ILE A 41 1.29 11.32 -14.85
N ASP A 42 2.26 11.83 -15.61
CA ASP A 42 3.65 11.36 -15.54
C ASP A 42 4.28 11.60 -14.16
N THR A 43 4.01 12.76 -13.55
CA THR A 43 4.47 13.09 -12.20
C THR A 43 3.92 12.12 -11.17
N VAL A 44 2.61 11.86 -11.19
CA VAL A 44 1.94 10.93 -10.27
C VAL A 44 2.42 9.50 -10.48
N LYS A 45 2.60 9.08 -11.73
CA LYS A 45 3.17 7.77 -12.05
C LYS A 45 4.57 7.62 -11.48
N CYS A 46 5.42 8.63 -11.62
CA CYS A 46 6.77 8.63 -11.05
C CYS A 46 6.73 8.56 -9.51
N GLN A 47 5.86 9.33 -8.86
CA GLN A 47 5.69 9.28 -7.40
C GLN A 47 5.26 7.88 -6.92
N LEU A 48 4.31 7.24 -7.60
CA LEU A 48 3.85 5.89 -7.24
C LEU A 48 4.93 4.84 -7.49
N GLN A 49 5.71 4.96 -8.57
CA GLN A 49 6.85 4.08 -8.83
C GLN A 49 7.92 4.21 -7.74
N ASN A 50 8.29 5.43 -7.35
CA ASN A 50 9.24 5.65 -6.26
C ASN A 50 8.71 5.06 -4.94
N PHE A 51 7.41 5.24 -4.65
CA PHE A 51 6.78 4.63 -3.48
C PHE A 51 6.80 3.10 -3.55
N ARG A 52 6.58 2.52 -4.73
CA ARG A 52 6.66 1.07 -4.94
C ARG A 52 8.06 0.53 -4.66
N GLU A 53 9.10 1.21 -5.13
CA GLU A 53 10.49 0.76 -5.04
C GLU A 53 11.05 0.96 -3.62
N ASP A 54 10.84 2.14 -3.04
CA ASP A 54 11.50 2.57 -1.80
C ASP A 54 10.54 2.73 -0.59
N GLY A 55 9.24 2.85 -0.82
CA GLY A 55 8.24 3.18 0.21
C GLY A 55 7.86 2.05 1.16
N TRP A 56 8.39 0.84 0.97
CA TRP A 56 8.10 -0.31 1.84
C TRP A 56 8.58 -0.11 3.28
N GLU A 57 9.79 0.40 3.48
CA GLU A 57 10.32 0.61 4.83
C GLU A 57 9.59 1.76 5.54
N ASP A 58 9.27 2.82 4.80
CA ASP A 58 8.54 3.98 5.33
C ASP A 58 7.15 3.59 5.84
N ILE A 59 6.41 2.77 5.07
CA ILE A 59 5.08 2.33 5.50
C ILE A 59 5.16 1.42 6.72
N LEU A 60 6.14 0.51 6.79
CA LEU A 60 6.35 -0.33 7.96
C LEU A 60 6.68 0.49 9.19
N GLN A 61 7.53 1.51 9.06
CA GLN A 61 7.89 2.39 10.17
C GLN A 61 6.67 3.16 10.70
N GLN A 62 5.80 3.67 9.80
CA GLN A 62 4.58 4.37 10.20
C GLN A 62 3.57 3.44 10.88
N VAL A 63 3.34 2.26 10.32
CA VAL A 63 2.47 1.23 10.90
C VAL A 63 3.00 0.78 12.25
N GLY A 64 4.32 0.56 12.37
CA GLY A 64 5.00 0.18 13.60
C GLY A 64 4.76 1.20 14.72
N LYS A 65 5.04 2.48 14.44
CA LYS A 65 4.80 3.60 15.37
C LYS A 65 3.32 3.69 15.77
N PHE A 66 2.40 3.56 14.82
CA PHE A 66 0.98 3.60 15.11
C PHE A 66 0.55 2.44 16.01
N CYS A 67 0.99 1.23 15.72
CA CYS A 67 0.66 0.05 16.50
C CYS A 67 1.20 0.15 17.94
N GLU A 68 2.44 0.62 18.12
CA GLU A 68 3.03 0.87 19.45
C GLU A 68 2.20 1.86 20.26
N LEU A 69 1.85 3.00 19.67
CA LEU A 69 1.06 4.05 20.33
C LEU A 69 -0.36 3.59 20.72
N ASN A 70 -0.93 2.64 19.98
CA ASN A 70 -2.29 2.15 20.19
C ASN A 70 -2.35 0.78 20.89
N GLY A 71 -1.22 0.26 21.37
CA GLY A 71 -1.16 -1.05 22.04
C GLY A 71 -1.53 -2.24 21.15
N ILE A 72 -1.35 -2.11 19.84
CA ILE A 72 -1.60 -3.17 18.86
C ILE A 72 -0.35 -4.05 18.76
N ALA A 73 -0.53 -5.36 18.90
CA ALA A 73 0.56 -6.32 18.79
C ALA A 73 1.24 -6.24 17.41
N GLN A 74 2.56 -6.14 17.42
CA GLN A 74 3.37 -6.27 16.21
C GLN A 74 3.32 -7.70 15.68
N ILE A 75 3.49 -7.85 14.37
CA ILE A 75 3.60 -9.15 13.74
C ILE A 75 5.07 -9.50 13.51
N ASP A 76 5.38 -10.78 13.63
CA ASP A 76 6.65 -11.33 13.17
C ASP A 76 6.57 -11.52 11.64
N MET A 77 7.42 -10.80 10.90
CA MET A 77 7.45 -10.84 9.44
C MET A 77 7.96 -12.17 8.88
N ASP A 78 8.76 -12.90 9.65
CA ASP A 78 9.31 -14.21 9.26
C ASP A 78 8.35 -15.36 9.63
N ALA A 79 7.35 -15.09 10.46
CA ALA A 79 6.35 -16.08 10.82
C ALA A 79 5.52 -16.50 9.60
N ASN A 80 5.33 -17.81 9.50
CA ASN A 80 4.52 -18.44 8.46
C ASN A 80 3.04 -18.41 8.84
N ILE A 81 2.21 -17.88 7.94
CA ILE A 81 0.76 -17.89 8.04
C ILE A 81 0.16 -18.87 7.04
N SER A 82 -0.96 -19.48 7.42
CA SER A 82 -1.78 -20.21 6.47
C SER A 82 -2.45 -19.22 5.54
N ARG A 83 -2.32 -19.39 4.21
CA ARG A 83 -3.05 -18.58 3.23
C ARG A 83 -4.56 -18.59 3.56
N ARG A 84 -5.08 -17.45 4.05
CA ARG A 84 -6.51 -17.30 4.33
C ARG A 84 -7.30 -17.48 3.03
N GLY A 85 -8.21 -18.46 2.98
CA GLY A 85 -9.09 -18.69 1.83
C GLY A 85 -8.87 -19.99 1.05
N HIS A 86 -7.73 -20.67 1.19
CA HIS A 86 -7.52 -22.00 0.58
C HIS A 86 -7.97 -23.12 1.52
N LYS A 87 -9.03 -23.84 1.15
CA LYS A 87 -9.57 -24.98 1.91
C LYS A 87 -8.53 -26.10 2.04
N LYS A 88 -7.95 -26.23 3.25
CA LYS A 88 -7.52 -27.44 4.00
C LYS A 88 -6.89 -28.68 3.32
N LEU A 89 -6.61 -28.73 2.02
CA LEU A 89 -5.82 -29.81 1.41
C LEU A 89 -4.54 -29.23 0.80
N GLY A 90 -3.41 -29.37 1.51
CA GLY A 90 -2.08 -28.95 1.04
C GLY A 90 -1.72 -27.49 1.34
N ALA A 91 -1.97 -27.03 2.57
CA ALA A 91 -1.78 -25.63 2.99
C ALA A 91 -0.36 -25.12 2.68
N GLN A 92 -0.23 -24.35 1.61
CA GLN A 92 0.96 -23.55 1.36
C GLN A 92 1.01 -22.46 2.42
N THR A 93 2.02 -22.55 3.30
CA THR A 93 2.34 -21.50 4.26
C THR A 93 3.14 -20.42 3.55
N ILE A 94 2.74 -19.17 3.72
CA ILE A 94 3.50 -18.01 3.24
C ILE A 94 4.00 -17.21 4.43
N SER A 95 5.14 -16.55 4.33
CA SER A 95 5.59 -15.64 5.37
C SER A 95 4.70 -14.40 5.42
N ASN A 96 4.57 -13.78 6.60
CA ASN A 96 3.94 -12.48 6.74
C ASN A 96 4.58 -11.44 5.81
N LEU A 97 5.91 -11.45 5.67
CA LEU A 97 6.61 -10.57 4.74
C LEU A 97 6.08 -10.72 3.31
N HIS A 98 5.92 -11.96 2.82
CA HIS A 98 5.39 -12.19 1.48
C HIS A 98 3.95 -11.68 1.35
N TYR A 99 3.11 -11.99 2.34
CA TYR A 99 1.72 -11.55 2.35
C TYR A 99 1.59 -10.02 2.28
N TYR A 100 2.24 -9.30 3.20
CA TYR A 100 2.12 -7.84 3.26
C TYR A 100 2.85 -7.12 2.13
N ARG A 101 4.06 -7.57 1.76
CA ARG A 101 4.86 -6.89 0.74
C ARG A 101 4.42 -7.23 -0.68
N VAL A 102 4.18 -8.51 -0.96
CA VAL A 102 3.89 -8.97 -2.32
C VAL A 102 2.39 -9.01 -2.58
N GLU A 103 1.62 -9.66 -1.71
CA GLU A 103 0.18 -9.84 -1.96
C GLU A 103 -0.65 -8.58 -1.67
N ILE A 104 -0.20 -7.68 -0.80
CA ILE A 104 -0.90 -6.42 -0.51
C ILE A 104 -0.18 -5.23 -1.13
N PHE A 105 1.03 -4.89 -0.66
CA PHE A 105 1.69 -3.63 -1.01
C PHE A 105 1.95 -3.51 -2.52
N TYR A 106 2.68 -4.47 -3.12
CA TYR A 106 2.92 -4.44 -4.56
C TYR A 106 1.65 -4.56 -5.38
N GLN A 107 0.75 -5.49 -5.07
CA GLN A 107 -0.49 -5.63 -5.82
C GLN A 107 -1.32 -4.35 -5.84
N VAL A 108 -1.51 -3.69 -4.69
CA VAL A 108 -2.35 -2.49 -4.62
C VAL A 108 -1.70 -1.30 -5.31
N VAL A 109 -0.38 -1.13 -5.18
CA VAL A 109 0.35 -0.04 -5.85
C VAL A 109 0.39 -0.27 -7.37
N ASP A 110 0.61 -1.50 -7.81
CA ASP A 110 0.67 -1.89 -9.23
C ASP A 110 -0.69 -1.80 -9.95
N LEU A 111 -1.80 -1.78 -9.21
CA LEU A 111 -3.13 -1.51 -9.78
C LEU A 111 -3.31 -0.05 -10.21
N ILE A 112 -2.49 0.87 -9.69
CA ILE A 112 -2.62 2.32 -9.93
C ILE A 112 -1.59 2.81 -10.96
N ILE A 113 -0.45 2.13 -11.07
CA ILE A 113 0.67 2.44 -11.97
C ILE A 113 0.42 1.95 -13.40
#